data_AF-A0A519WMK8-F1
#
_entry.id   AF-A0A519WMK8-F1
#
_cell.length_a   1.000
_cell.length_b   1.000
_cell.length_c   1.000
_cell.angle_alpha   90.00
_cell.angle_beta   90.00
_cell.angle_gamma   90.00
#
_symmetry.space_group_name_H-M   'P 1'
#
loop_
_entity.id
_entity.type
_entity.pdbx_description
1 polymer ?
#
loop_
_entity_poly.entity_id
_entity_poly.type
_entity_poly.pdbx_seq_one_letter_code
_entity_poly.pdbx_strand_id
1 'polypeptide(L)'
;ILMNIADMASYVYVAESAMLRTEKLVSLRGEAACEGQLNMMRIYFMEAVEGLSKAGKEALWAFAEGDEQRMMMVGLRRFTKMEPFNVKNTRQKVAQEIISANKYCY
;
A
#
# COMPACT_ATOMS: atom_id res chain seq x y z
N ILE A 1 5.76 -18.59 -8.62
CA ILE A 1 4.90 -18.74 -7.42
C ILE A 1 5.61 -18.26 -6.16
N LEU A 2 6.72 -18.87 -5.72
CA LEU A 2 7.40 -18.48 -4.47
C LEU A 2 7.81 -17.00 -4.43
N MET A 3 8.39 -16.48 -5.51
CA MET A 3 8.76 -15.05 -5.58
C MET A 3 7.53 -14.13 -5.45
N ASN A 4 6.40 -14.49 -6.08
CA ASN A 4 5.17 -13.70 -5.97
C ASN A 4 4.64 -13.68 -4.52
N ILE A 5 4.75 -14.80 -3.80
CA ILE A 5 4.36 -14.86 -2.38
C ILE A 5 5.31 -14.00 -1.54
N ALA A 6 6.62 -14.05 -1.82
CA ALA A 6 7.60 -13.22 -1.14
C ALA A 6 7.35 -11.72 -1.40
N ASP A 7 7.03 -11.34 -2.63
CA ASP A 7 6.68 -9.95 -2.99
C ASP A 7 5.41 -9.49 -2.25
N MET A 8 4.36 -10.33 -2.21
CA MET A 8 3.15 -10.03 -1.45
C MET A 8 3.45 -9.84 0.05
N ALA A 9 4.26 -10.72 0.64
CA ALA A 9 4.66 -10.61 2.04
C ALA A 9 5.47 -9.33 2.31
N SER A 10 6.36 -8.96 1.39
CA SER A 10 7.15 -7.72 1.46
C SER A 10 6.25 -6.47 1.46
N TYR A 11 5.28 -6.40 0.55
CA TYR A 11 4.30 -5.29 0.51
C TYR A 11 3.51 -5.18 1.81
N VAL A 12 3.02 -6.30 2.35
CA VAL A 12 2.27 -6.33 3.62
C VAL A 12 3.15 -5.84 4.77
N TYR A 13 4.39 -6.33 4.87
CA TYR A 13 5.30 -5.97 5.95
C TYR A 13 5.59 -4.46 6.00
N VAL A 14 5.88 -3.85 4.84
CA VAL A 14 6.16 -2.40 4.79
C VAL A 14 4.89 -1.59 5.04
N ALA A 15 3.74 -2.02 4.51
CA ALA A 15 2.46 -1.33 4.74
C ALA A 15 2.07 -1.34 6.22
N GLU A 16 2.16 -2.50 6.87
CA GLU A 16 1.91 -2.64 8.31
C GLU A 16 2.90 -1.81 9.15
N SER A 17 4.20 -1.87 8.82
CA SER A 17 5.23 -1.09 9.51
C SER A 17 4.97 0.42 9.42
N ALA A 18 4.59 0.90 8.24
CA ALA A 18 4.24 2.30 8.01
C ALA A 18 2.97 2.71 8.78
N MET A 19 1.94 1.84 8.77
CA MET A 19 0.69 2.07 9.50
C MET A 19 0.91 2.17 11.00
N LEU A 20 1.54 1.17 11.61
CA LEU A 20 1.79 1.12 13.06
C LEU A 20 2.68 2.28 13.52
N ARG A 21 3.69 2.65 12.72
CA ARG A 21 4.52 3.82 13.02
C ARG A 21 3.71 5.12 12.96
N THR A 22 2.85 5.27 11.97
CA THR A 22 2.02 6.47 11.79
C THR A 22 0.99 6.58 12.91
N GLU A 23 0.32 5.48 13.25
CA GLU A 23 -0.62 5.39 14.37
C GLU A 23 0.04 5.81 15.69
N LYS A 24 1.25 5.30 15.95
CA LYS A 24 2.04 5.69 17.13
C LYS A 24 2.40 7.17 17.13
N LEU A 25 2.73 7.77 15.98
CA LEU A 25 3.04 9.21 15.92
C LEU A 25 1.79 10.06 16.15
N VAL A 26 0.66 9.66 15.56
CA VAL A 26 -0.63 10.33 15.74
C VAL A 26 -1.07 10.28 17.21
N SER A 27 -0.90 9.14 17.89
CA SER A 27 -1.26 9.03 19.31
C SER A 27 -0.38 9.91 20.22
N LEU A 28 0.86 10.20 19.82
CA LEU A 28 1.79 11.04 20.58
C LEU A 28 1.67 12.54 20.28
N ARG A 29 1.34 12.91 19.03
CA ARG A 29 1.45 14.30 18.53
C ARG A 29 0.13 14.88 18.01
N GLY A 30 -0.90 14.04 17.86
CA GLY A 30 -2.15 14.39 17.21
C GLY A 30 -2.10 14.29 15.69
N GLU A 31 -3.27 14.16 15.06
CA GLU A 31 -3.41 13.93 13.62
C GLU A 31 -2.88 15.10 12.79
N ALA A 32 -3.17 16.34 13.19
CA ALA A 32 -2.75 17.55 12.49
C ALA A 32 -1.22 17.68 12.38
N ALA A 33 -0.48 17.21 13.39
CA ALA A 33 0.98 17.23 13.39
C ALA A 33 1.62 16.08 12.59
N CYS A 34 0.82 15.17 12.03
CA CYS A 34 1.26 13.97 11.33
C CYS A 34 0.64 13.86 9.93
N GLU A 35 0.14 14.95 9.34
CA GLU A 35 -0.50 14.95 8.02
C GLU A 35 0.43 14.36 6.95
N GLY A 36 1.72 14.74 6.95
CA GLY A 36 2.69 14.22 5.99
C GLY A 36 2.95 12.71 6.12
N GLN A 37 3.08 12.17 7.35
CA GLN A 37 3.19 10.73 7.58
C GLN A 37 1.93 9.98 7.15
N LEU A 38 0.75 10.52 7.45
CA LEU A 38 -0.54 9.97 6.99
C LEU A 38 -0.64 9.95 5.47
N ASN A 39 -0.21 11.03 4.82
CA ASN A 39 -0.19 11.14 3.36
C ASN A 39 0.77 10.12 2.74
N MET A 40 1.99 9.97 3.26
CA MET A 40 2.94 8.97 2.79
C MET A 40 2.42 7.54 2.98
N MET A 41 1.84 7.24 4.15
CA MET A 41 1.22 5.95 4.43
C MET A 41 0.12 5.65 3.41
N ARG A 42 -0.81 6.59 3.16
CA ARG A 42 -1.88 6.40 2.17
C ARG A 42 -1.37 6.19 0.74
N ILE A 43 -0.33 6.94 0.33
CA ILE A 43 0.33 6.73 -0.97
C ILE A 43 0.87 5.30 -1.06
N TYR A 44 1.63 4.87 -0.04
CA TYR A 44 2.24 3.54 -0.05
C TYR A 44 1.19 2.42 -0.03
N PHE A 45 0.09 2.57 0.70
CA PHE A 45 -1.00 1.59 0.71
C PHE A 45 -1.61 1.36 -0.68
N MET A 46 -1.79 2.42 -1.47
CA MET A 46 -2.27 2.27 -2.84
C MET A 46 -1.30 1.46 -3.69
N GLU A 47 -0.01 1.76 -3.60
CA GLU A 47 1.04 1.04 -4.33
C GLU A 47 1.16 -0.42 -3.88
N ALA A 48 1.11 -0.66 -2.57
CA ALA A 48 1.22 -2.00 -1.98
C ALA A 48 0.05 -2.90 -2.40
N VAL A 49 -1.18 -2.38 -2.40
CA VAL A 49 -2.36 -3.16 -2.81
C VAL A 49 -2.35 -3.46 -4.30
N GLU A 50 -1.93 -2.51 -5.15
CA GLU A 50 -1.75 -2.75 -6.59
C GLU A 50 -0.66 -3.81 -6.85
N GLY A 51 0.48 -3.70 -6.18
CA GLY A 51 1.58 -4.67 -6.27
C GLY A 51 1.17 -6.06 -5.80
N LEU A 52 0.48 -6.15 -4.66
CA LEU A 52 -0.07 -7.40 -4.12
C LEU A 52 -1.09 -8.02 -5.07
N SER A 53 -1.99 -7.21 -5.65
CA SER A 53 -2.97 -7.67 -6.63
C SER A 53 -2.29 -8.25 -7.87
N LYS A 54 -1.24 -7.60 -8.38
CA LYS A 54 -0.47 -8.11 -9.52
C LYS A 54 0.21 -9.45 -9.19
N ALA A 55 0.99 -9.51 -8.11
CA ALA A 55 1.72 -10.71 -7.71
C ALA A 55 0.77 -11.90 -7.45
N GLY A 56 -0.37 -11.63 -6.80
CA GLY A 56 -1.42 -12.61 -6.56
C GLY A 56 -2.01 -13.18 -7.85
N LYS A 57 -2.31 -12.33 -8.84
CA LYS A 57 -2.83 -12.77 -10.14
C LYS A 57 -1.84 -13.68 -10.86
N GLU A 58 -0.58 -13.27 -10.94
CA GLU A 58 0.48 -14.05 -11.58
C GLU A 58 0.72 -15.39 -10.87
N ALA A 59 0.56 -15.43 -9.54
CA ALA A 59 0.63 -16.69 -8.80
C ALA A 59 -0.55 -17.61 -9.16
N LEU A 60 -1.79 -17.11 -9.10
CA LEU A 60 -2.99 -17.88 -9.42
C LEU A 60 -2.99 -18.40 -10.86
N TRP A 61 -2.48 -17.62 -11.81
CA TRP A 61 -2.34 -18.03 -13.21
C TRP A 61 -1.38 -19.20 -13.41
N ALA A 62 -0.42 -19.37 -12.50
CA ALA A 62 0.62 -20.38 -12.63
C ALA A 62 0.28 -21.72 -11.96
N PHE A 63 -0.73 -21.81 -11.08
CA PHE A 63 -1.02 -23.06 -10.35
C PHE A 63 -2.46 -23.57 -10.43
N ALA A 64 -3.44 -22.72 -10.75
CA ALA A 64 -4.84 -23.13 -10.84
C ALA A 64 -5.39 -22.91 -12.25
N GLU A 65 -6.35 -23.75 -12.66
CA GLU A 65 -7.03 -23.66 -13.95
C GLU A 65 -8.56 -23.75 -13.79
N GLY A 66 -9.29 -23.49 -14.88
CA GLY A 66 -10.74 -23.68 -14.93
C GLY A 66 -11.52 -22.89 -13.88
N ASP A 67 -12.49 -23.54 -13.25
CA ASP A 67 -13.39 -22.90 -12.30
C ASP A 67 -12.73 -22.56 -10.96
N GLU A 68 -11.76 -23.36 -10.52
CA GLU A 68 -10.98 -23.09 -9.31
C GLU A 68 -10.22 -21.76 -9.43
N GLN A 69 -9.54 -21.57 -10.56
CA GLN A 69 -8.82 -20.32 -10.83
C GLN A 69 -9.78 -19.11 -10.83
N ARG A 70 -10.93 -19.24 -11.49
CA ARG A 70 -11.94 -18.16 -11.54
C ARG A 70 -12.43 -17.79 -10.14
N MET A 71 -12.71 -18.77 -9.30
CA MET A 71 -13.13 -18.58 -7.92
C MET A 71 -12.05 -17.86 -7.10
N MET A 72 -10.79 -18.31 -7.19
CA MET A 72 -9.67 -17.67 -6.48
C MET A 72 -9.44 -16.22 -6.93
N MET A 73 -9.58 -15.94 -8.23
CA MET A 73 -9.47 -14.59 -8.79
C MET A 73 -10.57 -13.63 -8.29
N VAL A 74 -11.78 -14.14 -8.01
CA VAL A 74 -12.84 -13.35 -7.33
C VAL A 74 -12.42 -13.01 -5.90
N GLY A 75 -11.88 -13.98 -5.17
CA GLY A 75 -11.34 -13.77 -3.82
C GLY A 75 -10.26 -12.68 -3.81
N LEU A 76 -9.26 -12.79 -4.70
CA LEU A 76 -8.18 -11.81 -4.81
C LEU A 76 -8.72 -10.40 -5.07
N ARG A 77 -9.65 -10.23 -6.03
CA ARG A 77 -10.27 -8.92 -6.33
C ARG A 77 -10.99 -8.33 -5.12
N ARG A 78 -11.63 -9.16 -4.30
CA ARG A 78 -12.32 -8.71 -3.08
C ARG A 78 -11.32 -8.22 -2.03
N PHE A 79 -10.21 -8.94 -1.84
CA PHE A 79 -9.19 -8.58 -0.85
C PHE A 79 -8.33 -7.38 -1.27
N THR A 80 -8.21 -7.11 -2.57
CA THR A 80 -7.46 -5.96 -3.09
C THR A 80 -8.35 -4.81 -3.55
N LYS A 81 -9.60 -4.74 -3.07
CA LYS A 81 -10.50 -3.65 -3.40
C LYS A 81 -10.11 -2.41 -2.60
N MET A 82 -9.87 -1.30 -3.29
CA MET A 82 -9.57 0.00 -2.70
C MET A 82 -10.59 1.03 -3.17
N GLU A 83 -10.91 1.98 -2.29
CA GLU A 83 -11.67 3.16 -2.67
C GLU A 83 -10.79 4.12 -3.48
N PRO A 84 -11.36 4.84 -4.47
CA PRO A 84 -10.60 5.81 -5.25
C PRO A 84 -9.95 6.86 -4.35
N PHE A 85 -8.63 7.01 -4.49
CA PHE A 85 -7.83 7.98 -3.75
C PHE A 85 -6.98 8.80 -4.73
N ASN A 86 -6.99 10.12 -4.59
CA ASN A 86 -6.22 11.01 -5.47
C ASN A 86 -4.73 11.03 -5.06
N VAL A 87 -4.03 9.95 -5.39
CA VAL A 87 -2.59 9.78 -5.09
C VAL A 87 -1.75 10.90 -5.69
N LYS A 88 -2.14 11.45 -6.86
CA LYS A 88 -1.41 12.53 -7.52
C LYS A 88 -1.35 13.79 -6.66
N ASN A 89 -2.50 14.25 -6.17
CA ASN A 89 -2.56 15.42 -5.30
C ASN A 89 -1.80 15.19 -3.99
N THR A 90 -1.98 14.01 -3.38
CA THR A 90 -1.29 13.66 -2.13
C THR A 90 0.24 13.62 -2.29
N ARG A 91 0.74 13.06 -3.40
CA ARG A 91 2.18 13.09 -3.73
C ARG A 91 2.69 14.51 -3.89
N GLN A 92 1.91 15.40 -4.52
CA GLN A 92 2.29 16.81 -4.68
C GLN A 92 2.42 17.53 -3.33
N LYS A 93 1.50 17.30 -2.38
CA LYS A 93 1.59 17.86 -1.02
C LYS A 93 2.87 17.42 -0.31
N VAL A 94 3.12 16.11 -0.29
CA VAL A 94 4.34 15.55 0.34
C VAL A 94 5.61 16.09 -0.32
N ALA A 95 5.62 16.22 -1.66
CA ALA A 95 6.74 16.80 -2.38
C ALA A 95 6.99 18.26 -1.99
N GLN A 96 5.94 19.07 -1.86
CA GLN A 96 6.06 20.47 -1.45
C GLN A 96 6.65 20.63 -0.04
N GLU A 97 6.26 19.77 0.90
CA GLU A 97 6.83 19.74 2.26
C GLU A 97 8.33 19.42 2.24
N ILE A 98 8.73 18.39 1.48
CA ILE A 98 10.14 17.98 1.34
C ILE A 98 10.96 19.09 0.65
N ILE A 99 10.44 19.70 -0.40
CA ILE A 99 11.09 20.81 -1.13
C ILE A 99 11.31 21.99 -0.18
N SER A 100 10.28 22.37 0.58
CA SER A 100 10.38 23.45 1.56
C SER A 100 11.41 23.16 2.66
N ALA A 101 11.55 21.90 3.06
CA ALA A 101 12.54 21.49 4.06
C ALA A 101 13.96 21.32 3.48
N ASN A 102 14.08 21.14 2.16
CA ASN A 102 15.31 20.80 1.43
C ASN A 102 16.04 19.56 1.99
N LYS A 103 15.29 18.62 2.58
CA LYS A 103 15.76 17.35 3.14
C LYS A 103 14.57 16.45 3.42
N TYR A 104 14.83 15.18 3.72
CA TYR A 104 13.80 14.31 4.27
C TYR A 104 13.36 14.83 5.66
N CYS A 105 12.06 15.09 5.83
CA CYS A 105 11.52 15.84 6.97
C CYS A 105 10.53 15.04 7.85
N TYR A 106 10.50 13.71 7.74
CA TYR A 106 9.54 12.85 8.44
C TYR A 106 10.15 11.86 9.42
#